data_AF-A0A7C5FMH1-F1
#
_entry.id   AF-A0A7C5FMH1-F1
#
_cell.length_a   1.000
_cell.length_b   1.000
_cell.length_c   1.000
_cell.angle_alpha   90.00
_cell.angle_beta   90.00
_cell.angle_gamma   90.00
#
_symmetry.space_group_name_H-M   'P 1'
#
loop_
_entity.id
_entity.type
_entity.pdbx_description
1 polymer ?
#
loop_
_entity_poly.entity_id
_entity_poly.type
_entity_poly.pdbx_seq_one_letter_code
_entity_poly.pdbx_strand_id
1 'polypeptide(L)'
;MFVRKGGERVRNVMTLMAVAVLTAGLLASAYGMPSGSFLSSPAASSYDLAAQVSDNPLVAARYAKHFGVPKDTLVSYFRDELRPARLKSDYETVVYTMSGNGDIKPVRKTLRAGTYVFVDAKGRPVLEAATGNPMVVSLQIPRPAPPTMAYPAVPMQAAVGEDISLTIPNASSDTTSAPLALASFDTADIASSAAGPEIPDIMPTFEVVSTIPVSSPGISAAAPGAGALLPIALLGAALAGGGGGGGTVYVPEPKPAPSIPEPASIIALVFGASAMGLGRIRRRK
;
A
#
# COMPACT_ATOMS: atom_id res chain seq x y z
N MET A 1 -34.37 -58.78 5.15
CA MET A 1 -33.02 -58.40 5.61
C MET A 1 -32.32 -57.58 4.51
N PHE A 2 -32.67 -56.30 4.31
CA PHE A 2 -32.03 -55.42 3.31
C PHE A 2 -32.26 -53.94 3.66
N VAL A 3 -31.71 -53.46 4.77
CA VAL A 3 -31.64 -52.02 5.05
C VAL A 3 -30.39 -51.77 5.90
N ARG A 4 -29.33 -51.20 5.31
CA ARG A 4 -28.20 -50.44 5.93
C ARG A 4 -26.99 -50.42 4.99
N LYS A 5 -27.08 -49.69 3.87
CA LYS A 5 -25.87 -49.40 3.05
C LYS A 5 -25.82 -47.99 2.44
N GLY A 6 -26.85 -47.16 2.64
CA GLY A 6 -26.92 -45.80 2.09
C GLY A 6 -26.26 -44.70 2.94
N GLY A 7 -26.21 -44.87 4.27
CA GLY A 7 -25.78 -43.79 5.19
C GLY A 7 -24.28 -43.48 5.19
N GLU A 8 -23.42 -44.47 4.90
CA GLU A 8 -21.96 -44.28 4.95
C GLU A 8 -21.42 -43.47 3.77
N ARG A 9 -22.06 -43.57 2.59
CA ARG A 9 -21.60 -42.82 1.41
C ARG A 9 -21.85 -41.33 1.55
N VAL A 10 -22.99 -40.93 2.11
CA VAL A 10 -23.33 -39.51 2.29
C VAL A 10 -22.41 -38.84 3.32
N ARG A 11 -22.07 -39.56 4.41
CA ARG A 11 -21.13 -39.07 5.43
C ARG A 11 -19.72 -38.88 4.89
N ASN A 12 -19.24 -39.81 4.06
CA ASN A 12 -17.88 -39.73 3.49
C ASN A 12 -17.74 -38.62 2.44
N VAL A 13 -18.81 -38.30 1.69
CA VAL A 13 -18.79 -37.19 0.73
C VAL A 13 -18.83 -35.84 1.45
N MET A 14 -19.62 -35.73 2.52
CA MET A 14 -19.74 -34.49 3.29
C MET A 14 -18.46 -34.15 4.07
N THR A 15 -17.74 -35.16 4.58
CA THR A 15 -16.42 -34.95 5.22
C THR A 15 -15.34 -34.57 4.20
N LEU A 16 -15.33 -35.16 3.00
CA LEU A 16 -14.39 -34.77 1.93
C LEU A 16 -14.60 -33.32 1.47
N MET A 17 -15.85 -32.88 1.34
CA MET A 17 -16.17 -31.48 1.00
C MET A 17 -15.77 -30.50 2.11
N ALA A 18 -16.01 -30.84 3.38
CA ALA A 18 -15.61 -30.00 4.50
C ALA A 18 -14.08 -29.84 4.59
N VAL A 19 -13.31 -30.91 4.31
CA VAL A 19 -11.84 -30.86 4.29
C VAL A 19 -11.32 -30.04 3.11
N ALA A 20 -11.91 -30.18 1.91
CA ALA A 20 -11.50 -29.42 0.73
C ALA A 20 -11.73 -27.90 0.91
N VAL A 21 -12.86 -27.51 1.51
CA VAL A 21 -13.17 -26.10 1.81
C VAL A 21 -12.23 -25.54 2.89
N LEU A 22 -11.82 -26.35 3.87
CA LEU A 22 -10.86 -25.90 4.89
C LEU A 22 -9.43 -25.72 4.33
N THR A 23 -9.02 -26.52 3.34
CA THR A 23 -7.66 -26.44 2.77
C THR A 23 -7.46 -25.29 1.78
N ALA A 24 -8.51 -24.77 1.13
CA ALA A 24 -8.40 -23.69 0.15
C ALA A 24 -8.18 -22.29 0.78
N GLY A 25 -8.40 -22.14 2.10
CA GLY A 25 -8.33 -20.83 2.78
C GLY A 25 -6.96 -20.42 3.32
N LEU A 26 -5.94 -21.28 3.27
CA LEU A 26 -4.69 -21.09 4.03
C LEU A 26 -3.49 -20.49 3.27
N LEU A 27 -3.64 -20.14 1.98
CA LEU A 27 -2.53 -19.58 1.18
C LEU A 27 -2.48 -18.04 1.14
N ALA A 28 -3.35 -17.34 1.87
CA ALA A 28 -3.49 -15.88 1.77
C ALA A 28 -2.71 -15.08 2.82
N SER A 29 -2.01 -15.72 3.76
CA SER A 29 -1.49 -15.02 4.95
C SER A 29 0.03 -14.97 5.04
N ALA A 30 0.52 -13.73 5.19
CA ALA A 30 1.81 -13.32 5.75
C ALA A 30 2.98 -13.05 4.79
N TYR A 31 2.73 -12.48 3.60
CA TYR A 31 3.72 -11.57 3.04
C TYR A 31 3.72 -10.29 3.88
N GLY A 32 4.60 -10.27 4.89
CA GLY A 32 4.85 -9.07 5.69
C GLY A 32 5.29 -7.92 4.79
N MET A 33 4.78 -6.73 5.07
CA MET A 33 5.19 -5.52 4.35
C MET A 33 6.70 -5.28 4.52
N PRO A 34 7.42 -4.92 3.45
CA PRO A 34 8.83 -4.55 3.58
C PRO A 34 8.98 -3.35 4.53
N SER A 35 10.17 -3.25 5.14
CA SER A 35 10.47 -2.15 6.04
C SER A 35 10.33 -0.81 5.32
N GLY A 36 9.77 0.17 6.04
CA GLY A 36 9.52 1.51 5.53
C GLY A 36 8.32 1.68 4.62
N SER A 37 7.47 0.67 4.51
CA SER A 37 6.13 0.76 3.92
C SER A 37 5.22 1.71 4.71
N PHE A 38 4.45 2.53 4.01
CA PHE A 38 3.38 3.34 4.60
C PHE A 38 2.20 2.46 5.03
N LEU A 39 1.90 1.41 4.27
CA LEU A 39 0.81 0.47 4.53
C LEU A 39 1.19 -0.66 5.47
N SER A 40 0.18 -1.24 6.11
CA SER A 40 0.32 -2.46 6.90
C SER A 40 0.13 -3.73 6.07
N SER A 41 -0.61 -3.66 4.96
CA SER A 41 -0.83 -4.79 4.06
C SER A 41 -0.94 -4.33 2.60
N PRO A 42 -0.63 -5.18 1.60
CA PRO A 42 -0.73 -4.79 0.19
C PRO A 42 -2.14 -4.34 -0.16
N ALA A 43 -2.28 -3.28 -0.94
CA ALA A 43 -3.56 -2.77 -1.42
C ALA A 43 -3.70 -3.09 -2.92
N ALA A 44 -4.68 -3.90 -3.29
CA ALA A 44 -4.93 -4.26 -4.68
C ALA A 44 -5.79 -3.21 -5.41
N SER A 45 -6.59 -2.46 -4.66
CA SER A 45 -7.48 -1.42 -5.18
C SER A 45 -7.41 -0.13 -4.35
N SER A 46 -7.94 0.96 -4.92
CA SER A 46 -8.11 2.24 -4.21
C SER A 46 -9.04 2.12 -3.00
N TYR A 47 -10.04 1.22 -3.08
CA TYR A 47 -10.93 0.91 -1.96
C TYR A 47 -10.18 0.23 -0.81
N ASP A 48 -9.31 -0.74 -1.09
CA ASP A 48 -8.51 -1.40 -0.05
C ASP A 48 -7.55 -0.42 0.62
N LEU A 49 -6.95 0.47 -0.17
CA LEU A 49 -6.09 1.54 0.31
C LEU A 49 -6.86 2.47 1.26
N ALA A 50 -8.03 2.96 0.81
CA ALA A 50 -8.89 3.84 1.59
C ALA A 50 -9.39 3.15 2.88
N ALA A 51 -9.75 1.87 2.81
CA ALA A 51 -10.15 1.07 3.96
C ALA A 51 -9.01 0.95 5.00
N GLN A 52 -7.79 0.61 4.56
CA GLN A 52 -6.65 0.55 5.47
C GLN A 52 -6.36 1.89 6.14
N VAL A 53 -6.48 3.00 5.43
CA VAL A 53 -6.28 4.35 5.98
C VAL A 53 -7.41 4.72 6.95
N SER A 54 -8.64 4.32 6.66
CA SER A 54 -9.78 4.52 7.54
C SER A 54 -9.64 3.75 8.86
N ASP A 55 -9.29 2.47 8.75
CA ASP A 55 -9.35 1.47 9.83
C ASP A 55 -8.09 1.44 10.68
N ASN A 56 -6.92 1.72 10.09
CA ASN A 56 -5.64 1.70 10.79
C ASN A 56 -5.15 3.13 11.11
N PRO A 57 -5.23 3.59 12.38
CA PRO A 57 -4.85 4.95 12.76
C PRO A 57 -3.36 5.23 12.54
N LEU A 58 -2.51 4.20 12.58
CA LEU A 58 -1.07 4.35 12.35
C LEU A 58 -0.78 4.65 10.88
N VAL A 59 -1.46 3.97 9.95
CA VAL A 59 -1.36 4.24 8.50
C VAL A 59 -1.89 5.65 8.21
N ALA A 60 -3.04 6.03 8.78
CA ALA A 60 -3.58 7.38 8.67
C ALA A 60 -2.60 8.44 9.14
N ALA A 61 -1.97 8.26 10.32
CA ALA A 61 -1.02 9.21 10.88
C ALA A 61 0.21 9.40 9.98
N ARG A 62 0.70 8.34 9.32
CA ARG A 62 1.82 8.42 8.37
C ARG A 62 1.46 9.28 7.16
N TYR A 63 0.31 9.04 6.54
CA TYR A 63 -0.13 9.85 5.40
C TYR A 63 -0.48 11.28 5.80
N ALA A 64 -1.10 11.49 6.96
CA ALA A 64 -1.39 12.82 7.48
C ALA A 64 -0.08 13.60 7.76
N LYS A 65 0.94 12.95 8.32
CA LYS A 65 2.28 13.53 8.53
C LYS A 65 2.95 13.91 7.21
N HIS A 66 2.82 13.07 6.17
CA HIS A 66 3.43 13.33 4.87
C HIS A 66 2.74 14.43 4.08
N PHE A 67 1.41 14.36 3.96
CA PHE A 67 0.63 15.27 3.12
C PHE A 67 0.13 16.52 3.83
N GLY A 68 0.11 16.55 5.17
CA GLY A 68 -0.47 17.64 5.95
C GLY A 68 -2.00 17.73 5.85
N VAL A 69 -2.66 16.61 5.57
CA VAL A 69 -4.10 16.52 5.29
C VAL A 69 -4.78 15.62 6.33
N PRO A 70 -5.99 15.96 6.82
CA PRO A 70 -6.71 15.12 7.77
C PRO A 70 -7.15 13.78 7.15
N LYS A 71 -7.34 12.76 8.01
CA LYS A 71 -7.70 11.39 7.61
C LYS A 71 -8.89 11.33 6.67
N ASP A 72 -9.97 12.03 6.97
CA ASP A 72 -11.23 11.91 6.20
C ASP A 72 -11.06 12.39 4.76
N THR A 73 -10.29 13.47 4.56
CA THR A 73 -9.95 13.98 3.22
C THR A 73 -9.01 13.04 2.48
N LEU A 74 -8.08 12.37 3.18
CA LEU A 74 -7.23 11.35 2.57
C LEU A 74 -8.05 10.14 2.10
N VAL A 75 -9.01 9.68 2.91
CA VAL A 75 -9.88 8.54 2.57
C VAL A 75 -10.73 8.85 1.34
N SER A 76 -11.36 10.04 1.29
CA SER A 76 -12.14 10.45 0.12
C SER A 76 -11.25 10.58 -1.13
N TYR A 77 -10.08 11.23 -1.00
CA TYR A 77 -9.16 11.39 -2.12
C TYR A 77 -8.67 10.04 -2.67
N PHE A 78 -8.25 9.12 -1.80
CA PHE A 78 -7.79 7.80 -2.24
C PHE A 78 -8.89 6.98 -2.90
N ARG A 79 -10.15 7.11 -2.45
CA ARG A 79 -11.27 6.39 -3.04
C ARG A 79 -11.71 6.97 -4.39
N ASP A 80 -11.78 8.30 -4.46
CA ASP A 80 -12.49 8.99 -5.53
C ASP A 80 -11.54 9.46 -6.65
N GLU A 81 -10.29 9.81 -6.33
CA GLU A 81 -9.32 10.37 -7.29
C GLU A 81 -8.24 9.38 -7.75
N LEU A 82 -7.92 8.36 -6.92
CA LEU A 82 -6.88 7.40 -7.27
C LEU A 82 -7.43 6.18 -8.01
N ARG A 83 -6.69 5.77 -9.06
CA ARG A 83 -6.96 4.56 -9.83
C ARG A 83 -5.72 3.67 -9.88
N PRO A 84 -5.87 2.34 -9.70
CA PRO A 84 -4.76 1.43 -9.93
C PRO A 84 -4.41 1.38 -11.42
N ALA A 85 -3.13 1.53 -11.75
CA ALA A 85 -2.62 1.43 -13.10
C ALA A 85 -1.25 0.74 -13.12
N ARG A 86 -0.83 0.29 -14.30
CA ARG A 86 0.54 -0.20 -14.53
C ARG A 86 1.34 0.85 -15.30
N LEU A 87 2.61 1.02 -14.94
CA LEU A 87 3.52 1.89 -15.67
C LEU A 87 3.74 1.36 -17.10
N LYS A 88 3.71 2.24 -18.10
CA LYS A 88 3.94 1.87 -19.52
C LYS A 88 5.42 1.77 -19.88
N SER A 89 6.25 2.53 -19.19
CA SER A 89 7.70 2.61 -19.36
C SER A 89 8.36 2.63 -17.99
N ASP A 90 9.69 2.48 -17.97
CA ASP A 90 10.46 2.75 -16.77
C ASP A 90 10.23 4.20 -16.32
N TYR A 91 10.13 4.41 -15.01
CA TYR A 91 9.80 5.70 -14.40
C TYR A 91 10.72 5.96 -13.21
N GLU A 92 11.60 6.95 -13.34
CA GLU A 92 12.46 7.40 -12.25
C GLU A 92 11.73 8.45 -11.40
N THR A 93 11.69 8.22 -10.10
CA THR A 93 10.96 9.09 -9.18
C THR A 93 11.55 9.05 -7.78
N VAL A 94 11.06 9.93 -6.91
CA VAL A 94 11.38 9.93 -5.49
C VAL A 94 10.23 9.26 -4.75
N VAL A 95 10.54 8.15 -4.09
CA VAL A 95 9.61 7.42 -3.22
C VAL A 95 9.91 7.79 -1.78
N TYR A 96 8.88 8.24 -1.06
CA TYR A 96 8.98 8.58 0.35
C TYR A 96 8.75 7.34 1.19
N THR A 97 9.75 6.95 1.97
CA THR A 97 9.72 5.75 2.81
C THR A 97 9.76 6.12 4.28
N MET A 98 9.16 5.31 5.13
CA MET A 98 9.23 5.47 6.58
C MET A 98 10.54 4.88 7.13
N SER A 99 11.24 5.60 7.98
CA SER A 99 12.34 5.05 8.76
C SER A 99 11.80 4.31 9.99
N GLY A 100 12.62 3.44 10.59
CA GLY A 100 12.26 2.74 11.84
C GLY A 100 11.94 3.70 13.00
N ASN A 101 12.48 4.92 12.96
CA ASN A 101 12.23 5.97 13.95
C ASN A 101 10.94 6.79 13.68
N GLY A 102 10.21 6.50 12.59
CA GLY A 102 9.01 7.24 12.22
C GLY A 102 9.25 8.49 11.34
N ASP A 103 10.49 8.74 10.92
CA ASP A 103 10.84 9.82 9.99
C ASP A 103 10.57 9.44 8.54
N ILE A 104 10.23 10.42 7.70
CA ILE A 104 9.98 10.21 6.27
C ILE A 104 11.26 10.56 5.51
N LYS A 105 11.75 9.63 4.68
CA LYS A 105 12.98 9.81 3.88
C LYS A 105 12.68 9.69 2.38
N PRO A 106 13.11 10.66 1.56
CA PRO A 106 13.04 10.54 0.11
C PRO A 106 14.10 9.55 -0.39
N VAL A 107 13.70 8.61 -1.24
CA VAL A 107 14.60 7.63 -1.87
C VAL A 107 14.37 7.68 -3.37
N ARG A 108 15.43 7.94 -4.16
CA ARG A 108 15.35 7.85 -5.63
C ARG A 108 15.24 6.39 -6.03
N LYS A 109 14.24 6.08 -6.84
CA LYS A 109 13.97 4.72 -7.30
C LYS A 109 13.52 4.75 -8.76
N THR A 110 14.06 3.82 -9.55
CA THR A 110 13.56 3.53 -10.89
C THR A 110 12.54 2.41 -10.80
N LEU A 111 11.28 2.73 -11.08
CA LEU A 111 10.21 1.75 -11.20
C LEU A 111 10.22 1.19 -12.63
N ARG A 112 10.15 -0.13 -12.78
CA ARG A 112 10.15 -0.76 -14.10
C ARG A 112 8.78 -0.66 -14.77
N ALA A 113 8.76 -0.68 -16.10
CA ALA A 113 7.53 -0.87 -16.86
C ALA A 113 6.74 -2.09 -16.33
N GLY A 114 5.41 -1.97 -16.28
CA GLY A 114 4.51 -2.99 -15.72
C GLY A 114 4.30 -2.93 -14.21
N THR A 115 5.08 -2.14 -13.46
CA THR A 115 4.90 -1.97 -12.01
C THR A 115 3.53 -1.36 -11.70
N TYR A 116 2.83 -1.90 -10.69
CA TYR A 116 1.55 -1.39 -10.22
C TYR A 116 1.72 -0.14 -9.35
N VAL A 117 1.00 0.91 -9.70
CA VAL A 117 0.97 2.21 -9.00
C VAL A 117 -0.45 2.73 -8.92
N PHE A 118 -0.72 3.59 -7.95
CA PHE A 118 -1.94 4.37 -7.92
C PHE A 118 -1.69 5.70 -8.62
N VAL A 119 -2.50 6.00 -9.63
CA VAL A 119 -2.41 7.24 -10.42
C VAL A 119 -3.59 8.16 -10.12
N ASP A 120 -3.34 9.46 -10.20
CA ASP A 120 -4.33 10.53 -10.17
C ASP A 120 -5.20 10.54 -11.46
N ALA A 121 -6.28 11.31 -11.49
CA ALA A 121 -7.13 11.51 -12.67
C ALA A 121 -6.35 11.97 -13.91
N LYS A 122 -5.22 12.65 -13.71
CA LYS A 122 -4.29 13.09 -14.77
C LYS A 122 -3.30 12.00 -15.22
N GLY A 123 -3.39 10.78 -14.70
CA GLY A 123 -2.48 9.67 -15.00
C GLY A 123 -1.11 9.77 -14.32
N ARG A 124 -0.91 10.72 -13.40
CA ARG A 124 0.36 10.88 -12.67
C ARG A 124 0.47 9.86 -11.54
N PRO A 125 1.57 9.10 -11.41
CA PRO A 125 1.79 8.20 -10.29
C PRO A 125 1.87 8.96 -8.96
N VAL A 126 1.02 8.58 -8.00
CA VAL A 126 0.93 9.21 -6.67
C VAL A 126 1.49 8.27 -5.59
N LEU A 127 1.20 6.97 -5.66
CA LEU A 127 1.64 5.98 -4.68
C LEU A 127 2.10 4.69 -5.37
N GLU A 128 3.09 4.01 -4.78
CA GLU A 128 3.48 2.64 -5.17
C GLU A 128 2.46 1.63 -4.62
N ALA A 129 1.86 0.75 -5.44
CA ALA A 129 0.76 -0.11 -4.95
C ALA A 129 1.21 -1.18 -3.95
N ALA A 130 2.45 -1.68 -4.11
CA ALA A 130 2.99 -2.76 -3.27
C ALA A 130 3.27 -2.32 -1.83
N THR A 131 3.61 -1.05 -1.60
CA THR A 131 4.05 -0.50 -0.31
C THR A 131 3.19 0.69 0.17
N GLY A 132 2.36 1.25 -0.72
CA GLY A 132 1.65 2.52 -0.54
C GLY A 132 2.57 3.70 -0.30
N ASN A 133 3.85 3.62 -0.64
CA ASN A 133 4.77 4.72 -0.42
C ASN A 133 4.43 5.89 -1.35
N PRO A 134 4.34 7.13 -0.83
CA PRO A 134 4.11 8.29 -1.66
C PRO A 134 5.22 8.54 -2.67
N MET A 135 4.83 9.02 -3.85
CA MET A 135 5.73 9.45 -4.93
C MET A 135 5.66 10.97 -5.16
N VAL A 136 4.76 11.66 -4.43
CA VAL A 136 4.54 13.10 -4.50
C VAL A 136 4.57 13.72 -3.10
N VAL A 137 4.93 15.00 -3.01
CA VAL A 137 5.01 15.75 -1.74
C VAL A 137 3.62 16.18 -1.26
N SER A 138 2.76 16.61 -2.18
CA SER A 138 1.44 17.14 -1.87
C SER A 138 0.39 16.56 -2.80
N LEU A 139 -0.83 16.43 -2.28
CA LEU A 139 -1.99 15.99 -3.06
C LEU A 139 -2.66 17.20 -3.71
N GLN A 140 -3.12 17.02 -4.95
CA GLN A 140 -3.96 18.01 -5.62
C GLN A 140 -5.41 17.80 -5.19
N ILE A 141 -5.72 18.18 -3.96
CA ILE A 141 -7.09 18.13 -3.46
C ILE A 141 -7.80 19.39 -3.95
N PRO A 142 -8.92 19.26 -4.70
CA PRO A 142 -9.76 20.40 -5.01
C PRO A 142 -10.19 21.05 -3.70
N ARG A 143 -9.71 22.27 -3.43
CA ARG A 143 -10.14 23.03 -2.25
C ARG A 143 -11.64 23.27 -2.43
N PRO A 144 -12.51 22.83 -1.48
CA PRO A 144 -13.91 23.19 -1.53
C PRO A 144 -14.01 24.70 -1.66
N ALA A 145 -14.84 25.21 -2.58
CA ALA A 145 -15.08 26.64 -2.66
C ALA A 145 -15.43 27.13 -1.25
N PRO A 146 -14.82 28.23 -0.76
CA PRO A 146 -15.18 28.76 0.54
C PRO A 146 -16.70 28.91 0.57
N PRO A 147 -17.37 28.52 1.66
CA PRO A 147 -18.82 28.65 1.75
C PRO A 147 -19.13 30.10 1.39
N THR A 148 -19.86 30.30 0.29
CA THR A 148 -20.41 31.61 -0.01
C THR A 148 -21.34 31.89 1.15
N MET A 149 -20.83 32.60 2.16
CA MET A 149 -21.66 33.19 3.18
C MET A 149 -22.55 34.13 2.40
N ALA A 150 -23.76 33.67 2.10
CA ALA A 150 -24.86 34.55 1.77
C ALA A 150 -25.01 35.41 3.02
N TYR A 151 -24.32 36.55 3.02
CA TYR A 151 -24.59 37.59 3.99
C TYR A 151 -26.10 37.83 3.87
N PRO A 152 -26.87 37.66 4.96
CA PRO A 152 -28.24 38.11 4.92
C PRO A 152 -28.17 39.56 4.49
N ALA A 153 -28.82 39.90 3.38
CA ALA A 153 -28.97 41.27 2.97
C ALA A 153 -29.70 41.97 4.12
N VAL A 154 -28.95 42.62 5.00
CA VAL A 154 -29.53 43.49 6.02
C VAL A 154 -30.26 44.54 5.18
N PRO A 155 -31.60 44.61 5.22
CA PRO A 155 -32.29 45.69 4.55
C PRO A 155 -31.74 46.97 5.17
N MET A 156 -31.06 47.76 4.34
CA MET A 156 -30.57 49.08 4.71
C MET A 156 -31.80 49.96 4.88
N GLN A 157 -32.45 49.85 6.04
CA GLN A 157 -33.54 50.70 6.44
C GLN A 157 -32.89 52.03 6.80
N ALA A 158 -33.11 53.02 5.94
CA ALA A 158 -32.65 54.38 6.15
C ALA A 158 -33.17 54.88 7.51
N ALA A 159 -32.30 54.91 8.51
CA ALA A 159 -32.56 55.54 9.79
C ALA A 159 -32.54 57.06 9.56
N VAL A 160 -33.74 57.63 9.41
CA VAL A 160 -33.99 59.05 9.65
C VAL A 160 -33.71 59.32 11.13
N GLY A 161 -32.93 60.36 11.40
CA GLY A 161 -32.29 60.58 12.68
C GLY A 161 -33.25 60.83 13.84
N GLU A 162 -32.83 60.38 15.01
CA GLU A 162 -33.12 61.04 16.28
C GLU A 162 -31.83 61.12 17.10
N ASP A 163 -31.56 62.36 17.52
CA ASP A 163 -30.48 62.80 18.36
C ASP A 163 -30.64 62.20 19.77
N ILE A 164 -29.78 61.26 20.14
CA ILE A 164 -29.68 60.78 21.51
C ILE A 164 -28.21 60.88 21.96
N SER A 165 -27.94 61.97 22.66
CA SER A 165 -26.75 62.16 23.48
C SER A 165 -26.69 61.08 24.56
N LEU A 166 -25.66 60.21 24.50
CA LEU A 166 -25.36 59.24 25.55
C LEU A 166 -23.88 59.37 25.96
N THR A 167 -23.73 59.79 27.21
CA THR A 167 -22.52 59.95 28.00
C THR A 167 -21.61 58.72 27.97
N ILE A 168 -20.33 58.92 27.64
CA ILE A 168 -19.29 57.89 27.65
C ILE A 168 -18.71 57.77 29.07
N PRO A 169 -18.77 56.60 29.74
CA PRO A 169 -17.99 56.36 30.95
C PRO A 169 -16.52 56.12 30.57
N ASN A 170 -15.66 56.99 31.09
CA ASN A 170 -14.22 56.83 31.10
C ASN A 170 -13.84 55.62 31.98
N ALA A 171 -13.34 54.55 31.39
CA ALA A 171 -12.72 53.43 32.10
C ALA A 171 -11.32 53.20 31.55
N SER A 172 -10.34 53.75 32.26
CA SER A 172 -8.93 53.42 32.16
C SER A 172 -8.70 51.97 32.59
N SER A 173 -7.88 51.23 31.84
CA SER A 173 -7.11 50.11 32.37
C SER A 173 -5.89 49.89 31.50
N ASP A 174 -4.73 50.04 32.14
CA ASP A 174 -3.39 49.81 31.66
C ASP A 174 -3.23 48.51 30.87
N THR A 175 -2.50 48.56 29.76
CA THR A 175 -1.76 47.40 29.27
C THR A 175 -0.38 47.87 28.87
N THR A 176 0.57 47.56 29.74
CA THR A 176 2.01 47.71 29.56
C THR A 176 2.45 46.96 28.30
N SER A 177 2.70 47.71 27.24
CA SER A 177 3.36 47.22 26.03
C SER A 177 4.85 46.97 26.31
N ALA A 178 5.26 45.71 26.29
CA ALA A 178 6.67 45.35 26.17
C ALA A 178 7.16 45.71 24.74
N PRO A 179 8.33 46.35 24.58
CA PRO A 179 8.88 46.61 23.25
C PRO A 179 9.39 45.29 22.64
N LEU A 180 8.64 44.76 21.67
CA LEU A 180 9.14 43.75 20.75
C LEU A 180 10.20 44.42 19.87
N ALA A 181 11.46 44.03 20.06
CA ALA A 181 12.57 44.41 19.22
C ALA A 181 12.29 43.97 17.77
N LEU A 182 12.13 44.97 16.91
CA LEU A 182 12.02 44.80 15.47
C LEU A 182 13.39 44.34 14.95
N ALA A 183 13.56 43.04 14.69
CA ALA A 183 14.69 42.54 13.94
C ALA A 183 14.53 43.02 12.49
N SER A 184 15.31 44.03 12.10
CA SER A 184 15.47 44.42 10.70
C SER A 184 16.14 43.28 9.94
N PHE A 185 15.40 42.65 9.03
CA PHE A 185 15.97 41.74 8.04
C PHE A 185 16.40 42.57 6.83
N ASP A 186 17.71 42.64 6.63
CA ASP A 186 18.36 43.31 5.52
C ASP A 186 17.93 42.64 4.20
N THR A 187 17.28 43.40 3.30
CA THR A 187 16.61 42.86 2.10
C THR A 187 17.51 42.92 0.86
N ALA A 188 18.83 42.87 1.04
CA ALA A 188 19.78 43.18 -0.04
C ALA A 188 20.27 41.97 -0.87
N ASP A 189 19.83 40.73 -0.61
CA ASP A 189 20.48 39.54 -1.21
C ASP A 189 19.54 38.52 -1.88
N ILE A 190 18.49 38.98 -2.57
CA ILE A 190 17.61 38.10 -3.37
C ILE A 190 17.51 38.58 -4.83
N ALA A 191 18.65 38.92 -5.42
CA ALA A 191 18.74 39.27 -6.84
C ALA A 191 19.87 38.52 -7.55
N SER A 192 19.95 37.19 -7.41
CA SER A 192 20.78 36.37 -8.31
C SER A 192 20.44 34.87 -8.27
N SER A 193 19.31 34.47 -8.84
CA SER A 193 19.13 33.10 -9.35
C SER A 193 17.87 32.96 -10.21
N ALA A 194 17.90 33.57 -11.38
CA ALA A 194 16.94 33.32 -12.45
C ALA A 194 17.70 32.76 -13.66
N ALA A 195 18.14 31.51 -13.53
CA ALA A 195 18.52 30.67 -14.66
C ALA A 195 17.81 29.33 -14.48
N GLY A 196 16.57 29.28 -14.97
CA GLY A 196 15.76 28.08 -14.97
C GLY A 196 16.28 27.08 -16.01
N PRO A 197 16.38 25.78 -15.68
CA PRO A 197 16.59 24.75 -16.69
C PRO A 197 15.28 24.57 -17.48
N GLU A 198 15.35 24.73 -18.80
CA GLU A 198 14.27 24.33 -19.72
C GLU A 198 14.08 22.81 -19.61
N ILE A 199 12.97 22.40 -18.99
CA ILE A 199 12.57 20.99 -18.95
C ILE A 199 11.79 20.71 -20.24
N PRO A 200 12.21 19.74 -21.07
CA PRO A 200 11.46 19.37 -22.27
C PRO A 200 10.09 18.81 -21.88
N ASP A 201 9.06 19.35 -22.53
CA ASP A 201 7.65 19.03 -22.35
C ASP A 201 7.34 17.66 -23.00
N ILE A 202 7.63 16.58 -22.26
CA ILE A 202 7.28 15.21 -22.69
C ILE A 202 5.91 14.88 -22.09
N MET A 203 4.83 15.26 -22.77
CA MET A 203 3.49 14.83 -22.39
C MET A 203 3.35 13.31 -22.65
N PRO A 204 3.09 12.46 -21.63
CA PRO A 204 2.83 11.06 -21.85
C PRO A 204 1.40 10.86 -22.38
N THR A 205 1.28 10.26 -23.58
CA THR A 205 0.02 9.84 -24.18
C THR A 205 -0.57 8.64 -23.40
N PHE A 206 -1.74 8.85 -22.80
CA PHE A 206 -2.49 7.77 -22.14
C PHE A 206 -3.70 7.35 -22.99
N GLU A 207 -3.67 6.13 -23.55
CA GLU A 207 -4.89 5.45 -23.97
C GLU A 207 -5.61 4.81 -22.79
N VAL A 208 -6.88 5.18 -22.62
CA VAL A 208 -7.81 4.59 -21.66
C VAL A 208 -8.25 3.24 -22.24
N VAL A 209 -7.66 2.14 -21.79
CA VAL A 209 -8.11 0.80 -22.16
C VAL A 209 -9.39 0.51 -21.40
N SER A 210 -10.53 0.71 -22.08
CA SER A 210 -11.82 0.16 -21.66
C SER A 210 -11.74 -1.36 -21.75
N THR A 211 -11.71 -2.04 -20.61
CA THR A 211 -11.59 -3.49 -20.55
C THR A 211 -12.91 -4.15 -20.94
N ILE A 212 -12.93 -4.72 -22.14
CA ILE A 212 -13.93 -5.70 -22.58
C ILE A 212 -13.70 -6.98 -21.75
N PRO A 213 -14.75 -7.66 -21.25
CA PRO A 213 -14.60 -8.86 -20.42
C PRO A 213 -13.96 -10.00 -21.21
N VAL A 214 -12.78 -10.47 -20.77
CA VAL A 214 -12.12 -11.65 -21.31
C VAL A 214 -12.76 -12.89 -20.67
N SER A 215 -13.40 -13.69 -21.52
CA SER A 215 -13.97 -14.99 -21.20
C SER A 215 -12.97 -15.91 -20.50
N SER A 216 -13.44 -16.55 -19.43
CA SER A 216 -12.70 -17.52 -18.61
C SER A 216 -12.11 -18.67 -19.43
N PRO A 217 -10.86 -19.11 -19.16
CA PRO A 217 -10.38 -20.39 -19.65
C PRO A 217 -11.15 -21.51 -18.94
N GLY A 218 -11.85 -22.32 -19.74
CA GLY A 218 -12.50 -23.54 -19.29
C GLY A 218 -11.47 -24.47 -18.65
N ILE A 219 -11.70 -24.80 -17.38
CA ILE A 219 -10.97 -25.85 -16.67
C ILE A 219 -11.50 -27.17 -17.23
N SER A 220 -10.73 -27.73 -18.16
CA SER A 220 -11.02 -29.02 -18.77
C SER A 220 -10.92 -30.10 -17.69
N ALA A 221 -12.06 -30.71 -17.36
CA ALA A 221 -12.13 -31.88 -16.53
C ALA A 221 -11.56 -33.08 -17.30
N ALA A 222 -10.36 -33.53 -16.94
CA ALA A 222 -9.81 -34.79 -17.40
C ALA A 222 -9.36 -35.64 -16.20
N ALA A 223 -10.18 -36.64 -15.88
CA ALA A 223 -9.79 -37.86 -15.20
C ALA A 223 -10.41 -39.03 -15.99
N PRO A 224 -9.98 -40.30 -15.84
CA PRO A 224 -8.72 -40.84 -15.32
C PRO A 224 -8.05 -41.80 -16.36
N GLY A 225 -6.79 -42.18 -16.18
CA GLY A 225 -6.25 -43.29 -16.99
C GLY A 225 -4.77 -43.60 -16.86
N ALA A 226 -4.49 -44.67 -16.13
CA ALA A 226 -3.38 -45.62 -16.36
C ALA A 226 -1.92 -45.12 -16.29
N GLY A 227 -1.30 -45.40 -15.15
CA GLY A 227 -0.08 -46.21 -15.11
C GLY A 227 1.21 -45.57 -15.61
N ALA A 228 2.01 -45.05 -14.69
CA ALA A 228 3.47 -45.08 -14.81
C ALA A 228 4.08 -45.18 -13.41
N LEU A 229 4.41 -46.41 -13.04
CA LEU A 229 5.36 -46.73 -11.98
C LEU A 229 6.72 -46.19 -12.42
N LEU A 230 7.34 -45.28 -11.67
CA LEU A 230 8.78 -45.14 -11.69
C LEU A 230 9.34 -45.02 -10.25
N PRO A 231 10.49 -45.66 -10.00
CA PRO A 231 10.97 -45.93 -8.66
C PRO A 231 11.83 -44.81 -8.10
N ILE A 232 11.87 -44.81 -6.77
CA ILE A 232 12.80 -44.07 -5.90
C ILE A 232 14.23 -44.58 -6.13
N ALA A 233 15.15 -43.68 -6.43
CA ALA A 233 16.61 -43.81 -6.26
C ALA A 233 17.13 -42.39 -5.92
N LEU A 234 17.61 -42.04 -4.72
CA LEU A 234 18.74 -42.52 -3.93
C LEU A 234 20.10 -42.27 -4.60
N LEU A 235 20.62 -41.04 -4.46
CA LEU A 235 22.03 -40.62 -4.52
C LEU A 235 22.08 -39.13 -4.14
N GLY A 236 22.90 -38.59 -3.24
CA GLY A 236 24.18 -39.06 -2.71
C GLY A 236 25.30 -38.12 -3.18
N ALA A 237 25.78 -37.29 -2.24
CA ALA A 237 27.15 -36.75 -2.14
C ALA A 237 27.66 -35.63 -3.07
N ALA A 238 28.21 -34.62 -2.39
CA ALA A 238 29.55 -34.03 -2.58
C ALA A 238 29.95 -33.45 -3.95
N LEU A 239 30.17 -32.14 -3.98
CA LEU A 239 31.21 -31.54 -4.81
C LEU A 239 31.91 -30.41 -4.03
N ALA A 240 33.10 -30.76 -3.56
CA ALA A 240 34.13 -29.87 -3.08
C ALA A 240 35.07 -29.52 -4.25
N GLY A 241 35.51 -28.25 -4.32
CA GLY A 241 36.85 -27.89 -4.80
C GLY A 241 36.99 -27.16 -6.14
N GLY A 242 37.61 -25.98 -6.08
CA GLY A 242 38.34 -25.28 -7.16
C GLY A 242 37.58 -24.10 -7.78
N GLY A 243 38.09 -22.87 -7.91
CA GLY A 243 39.41 -22.28 -7.69
C GLY A 243 39.58 -21.05 -8.61
N GLY A 244 40.15 -19.95 -8.09
CA GLY A 244 40.62 -18.75 -8.85
C GLY A 244 39.51 -17.75 -9.23
N GLY A 245 39.65 -16.43 -9.18
CA GLY A 245 40.78 -15.52 -8.97
C GLY A 245 40.49 -14.24 -9.76
N GLY A 246 40.57 -13.05 -9.14
CA GLY A 246 40.46 -11.76 -9.84
C GLY A 246 39.71 -10.70 -9.04
N GLY A 247 40.44 -9.79 -8.40
CA GLY A 247 39.89 -8.75 -7.56
C GLY A 247 39.19 -7.64 -8.34
N THR A 248 38.05 -7.17 -7.81
CA THR A 248 37.54 -5.82 -7.99
C THR A 248 36.84 -5.37 -6.70
N VAL A 249 37.19 -4.15 -6.26
CA VAL A 249 36.48 -3.20 -5.39
C VAL A 249 35.59 -3.77 -4.26
N TYR A 250 36.03 -3.55 -3.02
CA TYR A 250 35.29 -3.88 -1.79
C TYR A 250 34.04 -2.98 -1.67
N VAL A 251 32.89 -3.49 -2.13
CA VAL A 251 31.57 -3.03 -1.70
C VAL A 251 31.16 -3.94 -0.54
N PRO A 252 30.88 -3.42 0.68
CA PRO A 252 30.46 -4.27 1.79
C PRO A 252 29.19 -5.05 1.40
N GLU A 253 29.35 -6.36 1.33
CA GLU A 253 28.32 -7.30 0.91
C GLU A 253 27.15 -7.25 1.90
N PRO A 254 25.91 -7.09 1.42
CA PRO A 254 24.74 -7.12 2.28
C PRO A 254 24.67 -8.49 2.96
N LYS A 255 24.71 -8.47 4.30
CA LYS A 255 24.51 -9.64 5.17
C LYS A 255 23.40 -10.52 4.56
N PRO A 256 23.67 -11.81 4.24
CA PRO A 256 22.68 -12.67 3.63
C PRO A 256 21.44 -12.70 4.52
N ALA A 257 20.29 -12.41 3.90
CA ALA A 257 19.01 -12.48 4.60
C ALA A 257 18.87 -13.89 5.22
N PRO A 258 18.32 -14.00 6.44
CA PRO A 258 18.03 -15.30 7.01
C PRO A 258 17.19 -16.10 6.01
N SER A 259 17.64 -17.30 5.67
CA SER A 259 16.96 -18.19 4.73
C SER A 259 15.56 -18.47 5.25
N ILE A 260 14.57 -17.81 4.66
CA ILE A 260 13.16 -18.10 4.95
C ILE A 260 12.89 -19.47 4.32
N PRO A 261 12.51 -20.50 5.09
CA PRO A 261 12.24 -21.81 4.54
C PRO A 261 11.13 -21.70 3.52
N GLU A 262 11.43 -22.11 2.28
CA GLU A 262 10.45 -22.13 1.21
C GLU A 262 9.26 -23.02 1.62
N PRO A 263 8.01 -22.65 1.26
CA PRO A 263 6.80 -23.36 1.69
C PRO A 263 6.78 -24.86 1.35
N ALA A 264 7.57 -25.29 0.36
CA ALA A 264 7.79 -26.70 0.04
C ALA A 264 8.38 -27.51 1.22
N SER A 265 9.20 -26.88 2.06
CA SER A 265 9.87 -27.50 3.21
C SER A 265 8.91 -27.82 4.36
N ILE A 266 7.88 -26.99 4.54
CA ILE A 266 6.86 -27.19 5.60
C ILE A 266 5.92 -28.34 5.21
N ILE A 267 5.56 -28.44 3.92
CA ILE A 267 4.73 -29.53 3.41
C ILE A 267 5.44 -30.88 3.63
N ALA A 268 6.74 -30.97 3.35
CA ALA A 268 7.52 -32.18 3.60
C ALA A 268 7.53 -32.62 5.08
N LEU A 269 7.53 -31.66 6.02
CA LEU A 269 7.54 -31.96 7.46
C LEU A 269 6.17 -32.43 7.99
N VAL A 270 5.07 -31.87 7.47
CA VAL A 270 3.71 -32.28 7.86
C VAL A 270 3.34 -33.66 7.30
N PHE A 271 3.76 -33.99 6.07
CA PHE A 271 3.54 -35.32 5.52
C PHE A 271 4.41 -36.39 6.20
N GLY A 272 5.63 -36.04 6.66
CA GLY A 272 6.51 -36.97 7.38
C GLY A 272 5.93 -37.44 8.73
N ALA A 273 5.28 -36.56 9.48
CA ALA A 273 4.69 -36.91 10.79
C ALA A 273 3.46 -37.84 10.69
N SER A 274 2.72 -37.78 9.58
CA SER A 274 1.49 -38.55 9.37
C SER A 274 1.75 -40.04 9.10
N ALA A 275 2.92 -40.37 8.53
CA ALA A 275 3.26 -41.76 8.16
C ALA A 275 3.67 -42.63 9.35
N MET A 276 4.11 -42.06 10.47
CA MET A 276 4.53 -42.85 11.65
C MET A 276 3.38 -43.33 12.54
N GLY A 277 2.16 -42.79 12.40
CA GLY A 277 1.02 -43.13 13.26
C GLY A 277 0.31 -44.45 12.91
N LEU A 278 0.32 -44.87 11.64
CA LEU A 278 -0.49 -46.02 11.17
C LEU A 278 0.25 -47.37 11.21
N GLY A 279 1.56 -47.39 11.46
CA GLY A 279 2.35 -48.63 11.47
C GLY A 279 2.17 -49.52 12.71
N ARG A 280 1.60 -49.01 13.81
CA ARG A 280 1.66 -49.70 15.12
C ARG A 280 0.46 -50.60 15.46
N ILE A 281 -0.59 -50.64 14.63
CA ILE A 281 -1.85 -51.34 14.97
C ILE A 281 -1.92 -52.79 14.44
N ARG A 282 -1.00 -53.25 13.58
CA ARG A 282 -1.13 -54.57 12.91
C ARG A 282 -0.41 -55.77 13.54
N ARG A 283 0.15 -55.68 14.75
CA ARG A 283 0.76 -56.85 15.44
C ARG A 283 0.11 -57.17 16.78
N ARG A 284 -1.13 -57.64 16.74
CA ARG A 284 -1.71 -58.54 17.77
C ARG A 284 -2.74 -59.45 17.10
N LYS A 285 -2.29 -60.59 16.60
CA LYS A 285 -3.02 -61.84 16.49
C LYS A 285 -2.01 -62.97 16.61
#